data_AF-A0A914N8S9-F1
#
_entry.id   AF-A0A914N8S9-F1
#
_cell.length_a   1.000
_cell.length_b   1.000
_cell.length_c   1.000
_cell.angle_alpha   90.00
_cell.angle_beta   90.00
_cell.angle_gamma   90.00
#
_symmetry.space_group_name_H-M   'P 1'
#
loop_
_entity.id
_entity.type
_entity.pdbx_description
1 polymer ?
#
loop_
_entity_poly.entity_id
_entity_poly.type
_entity_poly.pdbx_seq_one_letter_code
_entity_poly.pdbx_strand_id
1 'polypeptide(L)'
;MMAMNEIQALMQLPEQVKDERSWRSSLSNVKEHYSDSDVPLSNFIKTKDAWLAIMQKYAGGLSAEQKKEWEELFTKASSDMKKWGWIQI
;
A
#
# COMPACT_ATOMS: atom_id res chain seq x y z
N MET A 1 -3.03 -4.85 -17.85
CA MET A 1 -3.50 -3.52 -17.40
C MET A 1 -3.74 -3.47 -15.89
N MET A 2 -4.14 -4.58 -15.22
CA MET A 2 -4.40 -4.62 -13.76
C MET A 2 -3.19 -4.25 -12.88
N ALA A 3 -2.01 -4.80 -13.16
CA ALA A 3 -0.80 -4.53 -12.37
C ALA A 3 -0.38 -3.04 -12.37
N MET A 4 -0.71 -2.27 -13.42
CA MET A 4 -0.37 -0.86 -13.49
C MET A 4 -1.29 0.00 -12.62
N ASN A 5 -2.55 -0.42 -12.47
CA ASN A 5 -3.53 0.27 -11.63
C ASN A 5 -3.21 0.08 -10.14
N GLU A 6 -2.79 -1.12 -9.73
CA GLU A 6 -2.36 -1.39 -8.36
C GLU A 6 -1.14 -0.54 -7.98
N ILE A 7 -0.13 -0.47 -8.86
CA ILE A 7 1.07 0.36 -8.64
C ILE A 7 0.69 1.84 -8.52
N GLN A 8 -0.20 2.34 -9.38
CA GLN A 8 -0.67 3.72 -9.30
C GLN A 8 -1.40 4.00 -7.99
N ALA A 9 -2.25 3.08 -7.53
CA ALA A 9 -2.94 3.19 -6.24
C ALA A 9 -1.95 3.27 -5.07
N LEU A 10 -0.89 2.44 -5.09
CA LEU A 10 0.16 2.45 -4.07
C LEU A 10 0.99 3.75 -4.09
N MET A 11 1.31 4.29 -5.28
CA MET A 11 2.07 5.54 -5.39
C MET A 11 1.33 6.77 -4.86
N GLN A 12 0.00 6.76 -4.82
CA GLN A 12 -0.79 7.86 -4.30
C GLN A 12 -0.88 7.88 -2.76
N LEU A 13 -0.60 6.75 -2.09
CA LEU A 13 -0.77 6.62 -0.64
C LEU A 13 -0.03 7.68 0.19
N PRO A 14 1.24 8.05 -0.10
CA PRO A 14 1.96 9.06 0.69
C PRO A 14 1.31 10.45 0.67
N GLU A 15 0.61 10.80 -0.41
CA GLU A 15 -0.09 12.09 -0.52
C GLU A 15 -1.40 12.07 0.27
N GLN A 16 -2.13 10.96 0.18
CA GLN A 16 -3.49 10.83 0.70
C GLN A 16 -3.53 10.51 2.21
N VAL A 17 -2.41 10.12 2.83
CA VAL A 17 -2.32 9.83 4.27
C VAL A 17 -2.63 11.05 5.16
N LYS A 18 -2.57 12.27 4.60
CA LYS A 18 -2.80 13.53 5.32
C LYS A 18 -4.27 13.79 5.65
N ASP A 19 -5.19 13.20 4.90
CA ASP A 19 -6.64 13.37 5.08
C ASP A 19 -7.31 12.00 5.28
N GLU A 20 -8.04 11.81 6.38
CA GLU A 20 -8.60 10.50 6.74
C GLU A 20 -9.61 9.98 5.70
N ARG A 21 -10.39 10.88 5.08
CA ARG A 21 -11.40 10.50 4.09
C ARG A 21 -10.72 10.04 2.81
N SER A 22 -9.76 10.81 2.31
CA SER A 22 -8.98 10.45 1.13
C SER A 22 -8.14 9.20 1.37
N TRP A 23 -7.53 9.09 2.56
CA TRP A 23 -6.78 7.90 2.98
C TRP A 23 -7.62 6.64 2.90
N ARG A 24 -8.81 6.66 3.51
CA ARG A 24 -9.73 5.52 3.48
C ARG A 24 -10.19 5.20 2.06
N SER A 25 -10.42 6.22 1.23
CA SER A 25 -10.79 6.05 -0.18
C SER A 25 -9.66 5.37 -0.97
N SER A 26 -8.42 5.82 -0.81
CA SER A 26 -7.27 5.22 -1.48
C SER A 26 -7.01 3.79 -1.03
N LEU A 27 -7.14 3.50 0.26
CA LEU A 27 -7.03 2.13 0.77
C LEU A 27 -8.19 1.24 0.29
N SER A 28 -9.39 1.80 0.07
CA SER A 28 -10.50 1.06 -0.55
C SER A 28 -10.17 0.68 -1.99
N ASN A 29 -9.58 1.59 -2.77
CA ASN A 29 -9.14 1.31 -4.13
C ASN A 29 -8.06 0.20 -4.16
N VAL A 30 -7.10 0.23 -3.23
CA VAL A 30 -6.12 -0.86 -3.06
C VAL A 30 -6.84 -2.18 -2.73
N LYS A 31 -7.80 -2.15 -1.82
CA LYS A 31 -8.59 -3.34 -1.46
C LYS A 31 -9.33 -3.92 -2.66
N GLU A 32 -9.92 -3.09 -3.51
CA GLU A 32 -10.62 -3.52 -4.73
C GLU A 32 -9.68 -4.27 -5.67
N HIS A 33 -8.45 -3.79 -5.87
CA HIS A 33 -7.46 -4.50 -6.69
C HIS A 33 -7.07 -5.89 -6.16
N TYR A 34 -6.98 -6.05 -4.84
CA TYR A 34 -6.73 -7.35 -4.22
C TYR A 34 -7.94 -8.28 -4.43
N SER A 35 -9.15 -7.76 -4.26
CA SER A 35 -10.39 -8.50 -4.49
C SER A 35 -10.54 -8.94 -5.95
N ASP A 36 -10.25 -8.06 -6.91
CA ASP A 36 -10.32 -8.34 -8.35
C ASP A 36 -9.31 -9.39 -8.80
N SER A 37 -8.19 -9.50 -8.07
CA SER A 37 -7.12 -10.47 -8.32
C SER A 37 -7.28 -11.77 -7.54
N ASP A 38 -8.38 -11.94 -6.79
CA ASP A 38 -8.63 -13.06 -5.86
C ASP A 38 -7.47 -13.27 -4.84
N VAL A 39 -6.81 -12.17 -4.46
CA VAL A 39 -5.71 -12.16 -3.49
C VAL A 39 -6.25 -11.74 -2.13
N PRO A 40 -6.02 -12.52 -1.06
CA PRO A 40 -6.39 -12.11 0.29
C PRO A 40 -5.73 -10.79 0.68
N LEU A 41 -6.51 -9.82 1.16
CA LEU A 41 -5.98 -8.53 1.64
C LEU A 41 -5.02 -8.68 2.83
N SER A 42 -5.08 -9.81 3.56
CA SER A 42 -4.10 -10.18 4.58
C SER A 42 -2.66 -10.31 4.03
N ASN A 43 -2.50 -10.49 2.71
CA ASN A 43 -1.21 -10.48 2.05
C ASN A 43 -0.68 -9.06 1.77
N PHE A 44 -1.46 -8.00 1.97
CA PHE A 44 -1.04 -6.62 1.71
C PHE A 44 0.27 -6.26 2.44
N ILE A 45 0.43 -6.66 3.70
CA ILE A 45 1.68 -6.35 4.42
C ILE A 45 2.91 -7.07 3.82
N LYS A 46 2.70 -8.20 3.12
CA LYS A 46 3.78 -8.95 2.47
C LYS A 46 4.25 -8.27 1.19
N THR A 47 3.43 -7.42 0.56
CA THR A 47 3.83 -6.69 -0.66
C THR A 47 4.78 -5.54 -0.36
N LYS A 48 4.89 -5.10 0.90
CA LYS A 48 5.86 -4.10 1.37
C LYS A 48 7.28 -4.40 0.90
N ASP A 49 7.78 -5.62 1.13
CA ASP A 49 9.18 -5.96 0.83
C ASP A 49 9.44 -5.96 -0.68
N ALA A 50 8.47 -6.48 -1.47
CA ALA A 50 8.52 -6.43 -2.92
C ALA A 50 8.46 -4.99 -3.46
N TRP A 51 7.60 -4.15 -2.88
CA TRP A 51 7.50 -2.73 -3.22
C TRP A 51 8.81 -1.99 -2.98
N LEU A 52 9.41 -2.15 -1.79
CA LEU A 52 10.68 -1.54 -1.45
C LEU A 52 11.81 -2.01 -2.37
N ALA A 53 11.84 -3.29 -2.74
CA ALA A 53 12.82 -3.82 -3.69
C ALA A 53 12.65 -3.22 -5.10
N ILE A 54 11.40 -3.03 -5.56
CA ILE A 54 11.10 -2.38 -6.83
C ILE A 54 11.53 -0.92 -6.80
N MET A 55 11.17 -0.18 -5.75
CA MET A 55 11.56 1.22 -5.57
C MET A 55 13.09 1.37 -5.52
N GLN A 56 13.78 0.50 -4.79
CA GLN A 56 15.24 0.49 -4.73
C GLN A 56 15.88 0.25 -6.11
N LYS A 57 15.30 -0.63 -6.93
CA LYS A 57 15.86 -1.01 -8.23
C LYS A 57 15.50 -0.06 -9.37
N TYR A 58 14.29 0.49 -9.36
CA TYR A 58 13.72 1.22 -10.50
C TYR A 58 13.46 2.70 -10.24
N ALA A 59 13.32 3.14 -8.98
CA ALA A 59 13.07 4.56 -8.65
C ALA A 59 14.36 5.38 -8.45
N GLY A 60 15.51 4.88 -8.92
CA GLY A 60 16.82 5.51 -8.72
C GLY A 60 17.46 5.25 -7.35
N GLY A 61 16.90 4.32 -6.57
CA GLY A 61 17.30 4.03 -5.20
C GLY A 61 16.40 4.70 -4.17
N LEU A 62 16.24 4.07 -3.00
CA LEU A 62 15.62 4.69 -1.83
C LEU A 62 16.71 5.10 -0.85
N SER A 63 16.62 6.33 -0.31
CA SER A 63 17.39 6.69 0.87
C SER A 63 16.91 5.88 2.09
N ALA A 64 17.73 5.78 3.13
CA ALA A 64 17.32 5.12 4.38
C ALA A 64 16.07 5.76 5.00
N GLU A 65 15.93 7.09 4.86
CA GLU A 65 14.77 7.85 5.33
C GLU A 65 13.51 7.50 4.52
N GLN A 66 13.58 7.53 3.18
CA GLN A 66 12.46 7.20 2.32
C GLN A 66 12.01 5.75 2.53
N LYS A 67 12.96 4.83 2.69
CA LYS A 67 12.64 3.42 2.99
C LYS A 67 11.83 3.33 4.29
N LYS A 68 12.26 4.03 5.35
CA LYS A 68 11.58 4.05 6.64
C LYS A 68 10.18 4.66 6.53
N GLU A 69 10.01 5.75 5.80
CA GLU A 69 8.71 6.38 5.55
C GLU A 69 7.73 5.41 4.86
N TRP A 70 8.19 4.67 3.85
CA TRP A 70 7.39 3.64 3.19
C TRP A 70 7.04 2.49 4.14
N GLU A 71 7.98 2.03 4.97
CA GLU A 71 7.72 0.98 5.97
C GLU A 71 6.65 1.42 6.98
N GLU A 72 6.72 2.66 7.46
CA GLU A 72 5.73 3.25 8.37
C GLU A 72 4.37 3.38 7.69
N LEU A 73 4.34 3.82 6.42
CA LEU A 73 3.13 3.97 5.64
C LEU A 73 2.41 2.63 5.40
N PHE A 74 3.14 1.57 5.01
CA PHE A 74 2.56 0.24 4.86
C PHE A 74 2.06 -0.34 6.20
N THR A 75 2.78 -0.07 7.28
CA THR A 75 2.38 -0.48 8.63
C THR A 75 1.08 0.23 9.05
N LYS A 76 0.99 1.55 8.83
CA LYS A 76 -0.23 2.33 9.07
C LYS A 76 -1.39 1.84 8.23
N ALA A 77 -1.18 1.62 6.93
CA ALA A 77 -2.20 1.09 6.02
C ALA A 77 -2.74 -0.26 6.52
N SER A 78 -1.86 -1.20 6.86
CA SER A 78 -2.28 -2.50 7.40
C SER A 78 -3.05 -2.37 8.73
N SER A 79 -2.59 -1.50 9.63
CA SER A 79 -3.26 -1.23 10.91
C SER A 79 -4.65 -0.62 10.71
N ASP A 80 -4.78 0.35 9.82
CA ASP A 80 -6.06 1.02 9.54
C ASP A 80 -7.04 0.08 8.83
N MET A 81 -6.58 -0.69 7.84
CA MET A 81 -7.38 -1.73 7.20
C MET A 81 -7.87 -2.79 8.21
N LYS A 82 -7.04 -3.16 9.19
CA LYS A 82 -7.43 -4.04 10.30
C LYS A 82 -8.46 -3.37 11.21
N LYS A 83 -8.25 -2.12 11.59
CA LYS A 83 -9.18 -1.31 12.42
C LYS A 83 -10.56 -1.21 11.77
N TRP A 84 -10.64 -1.13 10.44
CA TRP A 84 -11.89 -1.08 9.69
C TRP A 84 -12.48 -2.46 9.36
N GLY A 85 -11.86 -3.54 9.83
CA GLY A 85 -12.35 -4.90 9.64
C GLY A 85 -12.17 -5.45 8.23
N TRP A 86 -11.28 -4.86 7.42
CA TRP A 86 -11.01 -5.33 6.04
C TRP A 86 -9.99 -6.47 6.01
N ILE A 87 -9.11 -6.52 6.99
CA ILE A 87 -8.18 -7.64 7.21
C ILE A 87 -8.66 -8.38 8.45
N GLN A 88 -9.03 -9.64 8.29
CA GLN A 88 -9.22 -10.58 9.40
C GLN A 88 -7.97 -11.44 9.53
N ILE A 89 -7.49 -11.61 10.77
CA ILE A 89 -6.43 -12.57 11.14
C ILE A 89 -7.12 -13.84 11.58
#